data_AF-A0A920YU16-F1
#
_entry.id   AF-A0A920YU16-F1
#
_cell.length_a   1.000
_cell.length_b   1.000
_cell.length_c   1.000
_cell.angle_alpha   90.00
_cell.angle_beta   90.00
_cell.angle_gamma   90.00
#
_symmetry.space_group_name_H-M   'P 1'
#
loop_
_entity.id
_entity.type
_entity.pdbx_description
1 polymer ?
#
loop_
_entity_poly.entity_id
_entity_poly.type
_entity_poly.pdbx_seq_one_letter_code
_entity_poly.pdbx_strand_id
1 'polypeptide(L)'
;MVFSKRLILLVTILITFSFTIAGCKQSNPEITTSIAIDKITQEEYDKIDDSSKPEGVTINDLRKLLINVKITNSKKAEERKITIPDLFIIDKIDGVRTTGGTTYERNNVGTEDTAESMAYIIFDIRGLSEQDLRDLYKESEIYISYKPKNGNLVEKSISVGDNLKFNN
;
A
#
# COMPACT_ATOMS: atom_id res chain seq x y z
N MET A 1 64.57 14.63 19.26
CA MET A 1 63.36 14.10 19.95
C MET A 1 62.05 14.84 19.63
N VAL A 2 62.05 15.86 18.76
CA VAL A 2 60.83 16.64 18.40
C VAL A 2 60.10 16.04 17.18
N PHE A 3 60.83 15.40 16.27
CA PHE A 3 60.28 14.77 15.07
C PHE A 3 59.35 13.58 15.36
N SER A 4 59.67 12.77 16.38
CA SER A 4 58.86 11.61 16.77
C SER A 4 57.49 12.01 17.33
N LYS A 5 57.39 13.14 18.05
CA LYS A 5 56.12 13.63 18.61
C LYS A 5 55.16 14.15 17.54
N ARG A 6 55.68 14.76 16.46
CA ARG A 6 54.86 15.25 15.33
C ARG A 6 54.35 14.12 14.43
N LEU A 7 55.13 13.06 14.26
CA LEU A 7 54.73 11.87 13.51
C LEU A 7 53.61 11.11 14.23
N ILE A 8 53.72 10.95 15.56
CA ILE A 8 52.67 10.31 16.38
C ILE A 8 51.37 11.09 16.28
N LEU A 9 51.41 12.42 16.37
CA LEU A 9 50.21 13.27 16.24
C LEU A 9 49.49 13.07 14.89
N LEU A 10 50.24 13.05 13.78
CA LEU A 10 49.69 12.85 12.44
C LEU A 10 49.06 11.46 12.27
N VAL A 11 49.68 10.42 12.81
CA VAL A 11 49.14 9.05 12.77
C VAL A 11 47.85 8.95 13.58
N THR A 12 47.78 9.59 14.76
CA THR A 12 46.55 9.59 15.58
C THR A 12 45.40 10.33 14.89
N ILE A 13 45.68 11.43 14.18
CA ILE A 13 44.69 12.18 13.38
C ILE A 13 44.19 11.34 12.20
N LEU A 14 45.09 10.62 11.52
CA LEU A 14 44.71 9.77 10.39
C LEU A 14 43.80 8.61 10.83
N ILE A 15 44.13 7.96 11.96
CA ILE A 15 43.36 6.83 12.50
C ILE A 15 41.97 7.29 12.95
N THR A 16 41.85 8.46 13.60
CA THR A 16 40.56 9.00 14.03
C THR A 16 39.67 9.44 12.86
N PHE A 17 40.25 9.87 11.73
CA PHE A 17 39.50 10.18 10.51
C PHE A 17 38.94 8.94 9.79
N SER A 18 39.62 7.80 9.89
CA SER A 18 39.16 6.55 9.26
C SER A 18 37.93 5.91 9.93
N PHE A 19 37.57 6.30 11.16
CA PHE A 19 36.41 5.74 11.87
C PHE A 19 35.09 6.51 11.66
N THR A 20 35.10 7.67 10.97
CA THR A 20 33.89 8.50 10.79
C THR A 20 33.10 8.21 9.52
N ILE A 21 33.56 7.30 8.65
CA ILE A 21 32.81 6.88 7.45
C ILE A 21 31.90 5.68 7.79
N ALA A 22 31.09 5.82 8.83
CA ALA A 22 29.89 5.01 8.96
C ALA A 22 28.86 5.59 7.98
N GLY A 23 29.01 5.25 6.70
CA GLY A 23 28.04 5.62 5.68
C GLY A 23 26.66 5.10 6.08
N CYS A 24 25.72 5.99 6.36
CA CYS A 24 24.32 5.62 6.53
C CYS A 24 23.88 4.90 5.25
N LYS A 25 23.82 3.55 5.31
CA LYS A 25 23.19 2.77 4.26
C LYS A 25 21.74 3.22 4.21
N GLN A 26 21.41 3.93 3.14
CA GLN A 26 20.04 4.29 2.90
C GLN A 26 19.25 3.01 2.63
N SER A 27 18.16 2.80 3.36
CA SER A 27 17.25 1.69 3.11
C SER A 27 16.62 1.85 1.73
N ASN A 28 16.51 0.74 1.01
CA ASN A 28 15.71 0.70 -0.22
C ASN A 28 14.24 0.95 0.12
N PRO A 29 13.45 1.50 -0.81
CA PRO A 29 12.01 1.62 -0.64
C PRO A 29 11.39 0.28 -0.24
N GLU A 30 10.53 0.31 0.76
CA GLU A 30 9.81 -0.88 1.23
C GLU A 30 8.33 -0.74 0.86
N ILE A 31 7.79 -1.80 0.25
CA ILE A 31 6.41 -1.86 -0.20
C ILE A 31 5.63 -2.72 0.78
N THR A 32 4.59 -2.15 1.38
CA THR A 32 3.59 -2.90 2.14
C THR A 32 2.24 -2.82 1.44
N THR A 33 1.56 -3.96 1.38
CA THR A 33 0.25 -4.09 0.73
C THR A 33 -0.66 -4.89 1.65
N SER A 34 -1.85 -4.34 1.91
CA SER A 34 -2.91 -5.00 2.66
C SER A 34 -4.15 -5.04 1.78
N ILE A 35 -4.70 -6.24 1.57
CA ILE A 35 -5.92 -6.49 0.81
C ILE A 35 -6.80 -7.35 1.72
N ALA A 36 -7.91 -6.79 2.19
CA ALA A 36 -8.76 -7.47 3.17
C ALA A 36 -10.24 -7.21 2.90
N ILE A 37 -11.05 -8.21 3.23
CA ILE A 37 -12.49 -8.09 3.39
C ILE A 37 -12.82 -8.18 4.87
N ASP A 38 -13.48 -7.14 5.35
CA ASP A 38 -13.89 -6.97 6.74
C ASP A 38 -15.41 -6.82 6.83
N LYS A 39 -15.96 -7.07 8.03
CA LYS A 39 -17.29 -6.58 8.40
C LYS A 39 -17.27 -5.05 8.46
N ILE A 40 -18.37 -4.41 8.09
CA ILE A 40 -18.52 -2.97 8.28
C ILE A 40 -18.92 -2.65 9.71
N THR A 41 -18.56 -1.46 10.16
CA THR A 41 -18.99 -0.92 11.45
C THR A 41 -20.41 -0.32 11.36
N GLN A 42 -21.06 -0.13 12.52
CA GLN A 42 -22.37 0.56 12.56
C GLN A 42 -22.28 1.99 12.01
N GLU A 43 -21.19 2.70 12.32
CA GLU A 43 -20.96 4.06 11.82
C GLU A 43 -20.82 4.13 10.29
N GLU A 44 -20.24 3.09 9.67
CA GLU A 44 -20.18 2.98 8.21
C GLU A 44 -21.55 2.65 7.64
N TYR A 45 -22.30 1.74 8.27
CA TYR A 45 -23.65 1.38 7.86
C TYR A 45 -24.62 2.57 7.88
N ASP A 46 -24.56 3.39 8.92
CA ASP A 46 -25.41 4.56 9.10
C ASP A 46 -25.11 5.68 8.09
N LYS A 47 -23.92 5.67 7.47
CA LYS A 47 -23.53 6.62 6.42
C LYS A 47 -23.97 6.19 5.02
N ILE A 48 -24.40 4.93 4.84
CA ILE A 48 -24.90 4.44 3.56
C ILE A 48 -26.32 4.96 3.38
N ASP A 49 -26.56 5.67 2.28
CA ASP A 49 -27.90 6.14 1.92
C ASP A 49 -28.83 4.94 1.71
N ASP A 50 -30.04 5.01 2.29
CA ASP A 50 -31.03 3.95 2.20
C ASP A 50 -31.44 3.66 0.75
N SER A 51 -31.38 4.66 -0.13
CA SER A 51 -31.65 4.49 -1.56
C SER A 51 -30.60 3.64 -2.30
N SER A 52 -29.40 3.54 -1.71
CA SER A 52 -28.26 2.79 -2.27
C SER A 52 -28.14 1.38 -1.70
N LYS A 53 -28.99 1.00 -0.74
CA LYS A 53 -29.01 -0.34 -0.15
C LYS A 53 -29.90 -1.26 -0.98
N PRO A 54 -29.43 -2.45 -1.41
CA PRO A 54 -30.32 -3.45 -1.99
C PRO A 54 -31.44 -3.82 -1.02
N GLU A 55 -32.60 -4.19 -1.55
CA GLU A 55 -33.78 -4.48 -0.73
C GLU A 55 -33.51 -5.61 0.28
N GLY A 56 -33.91 -5.39 1.52
CA GLY A 56 -33.77 -6.35 2.62
C GLY A 56 -32.34 -6.60 3.09
N VAL A 57 -31.36 -5.80 2.66
CA VAL A 57 -29.97 -5.88 3.16
C VAL A 57 -29.90 -5.42 4.61
N THR A 58 -29.18 -6.18 5.44
CA THR A 58 -28.80 -5.80 6.80
C THR A 58 -27.29 -5.54 6.89
N ILE A 59 -26.84 -4.95 8.00
CA ILE A 59 -25.40 -4.73 8.26
C ILE A 59 -24.57 -6.03 8.15
N ASN A 60 -25.16 -7.19 8.50
CA ASN A 60 -24.47 -8.48 8.46
C ASN A 60 -24.27 -9.01 7.03
N ASP A 61 -25.01 -8.48 6.07
CA ASP A 61 -24.93 -8.81 4.65
C ASP A 61 -23.91 -7.94 3.91
N LEU A 62 -23.41 -6.88 4.56
CA LEU A 62 -22.45 -5.98 3.96
C LEU A 62 -21.02 -6.31 4.38
N ARG A 63 -20.12 -6.17 3.42
CA ARG A 63 -18.68 -6.33 3.61
C ARG A 63 -17.94 -5.15 3.02
N LYS A 64 -16.77 -4.84 3.58
CA LYS A 64 -15.85 -3.83 3.08
C LYS A 64 -14.62 -4.50 2.52
N LEU A 65 -14.39 -4.36 1.21
CA LEU A 65 -13.10 -4.68 0.60
C LEU A 65 -12.21 -3.45 0.71
N LEU A 66 -11.10 -3.56 1.43
CA LEU A 66 -10.11 -2.51 1.63
C LEU A 66 -8.76 -2.93 1.03
N ILE A 67 -8.23 -2.07 0.18
CA ILE A 67 -6.87 -2.15 -0.35
C ILE A 67 -6.09 -0.95 0.18
N ASN A 68 -4.97 -1.20 0.86
CA ASN A 68 -4.01 -0.16 1.22
C ASN A 68 -2.61 -0.57 0.75
N VAL A 69 -1.95 0.31 0.01
CA VAL A 69 -0.62 0.14 -0.52
C VAL A 69 0.23 1.32 -0.07
N LYS A 70 1.39 1.03 0.52
CA LYS A 70 2.30 2.03 1.05
C LYS A 70 3.73 1.75 0.59
N ILE A 71 4.43 2.79 0.15
CA ILE A 71 5.86 2.76 -0.17
C ILE A 71 6.58 3.66 0.84
N THR A 72 7.35 3.09 1.76
CA THR A 72 8.18 3.83 2.75
C THR A 72 9.64 3.93 2.29
N ASN A 73 10.46 4.74 2.99
CA ASN A 73 11.87 4.94 2.67
C ASN A 73 12.10 5.45 1.24
N SER A 74 11.14 6.21 0.70
CA SER A 74 11.08 6.55 -0.72
C SER A 74 11.24 8.04 -0.99
N LYS A 75 11.69 8.83 0.00
CA LYS A 75 11.90 10.29 -0.15
C LYS A 75 12.82 10.64 -1.32
N LYS A 76 13.85 9.82 -1.57
CA LYS A 76 14.84 10.03 -2.64
C LYS A 76 14.51 9.27 -3.93
N ALA A 77 13.30 8.71 -4.05
CA ALA A 77 12.86 8.19 -5.34
C ALA A 77 12.70 9.36 -6.32
N GLU A 78 13.10 9.15 -7.57
CA GLU A 78 12.78 10.07 -8.67
C GLU A 78 11.33 9.96 -9.07
N GLU A 79 10.81 8.73 -9.03
CA GLU A 79 9.45 8.41 -9.45
C GLU A 79 8.85 7.36 -8.50
N ARG A 80 7.54 7.49 -8.26
CA ARG A 80 6.72 6.51 -7.54
C ARG A 80 5.34 6.52 -8.17
N LYS A 81 4.76 5.35 -8.38
CA LYS A 81 3.39 5.17 -8.86
C LYS A 81 2.76 3.99 -8.17
N ILE A 82 1.52 4.17 -7.73
CA ILE A 82 0.67 3.11 -7.23
C ILE A 82 -0.62 3.20 -8.02
N THR A 83 -1.12 2.09 -8.53
CA THR A 83 -2.38 2.01 -9.26
C THR A 83 -3.15 0.82 -8.73
N ILE A 84 -4.27 1.11 -8.08
CA ILE A 84 -5.22 0.10 -7.62
C ILE A 84 -6.23 -0.13 -8.75
N PRO A 85 -6.58 -1.38 -9.07
CA PRO A 85 -7.54 -1.66 -10.14
C PRO A 85 -8.96 -1.24 -9.73
N ASP A 86 -9.86 -1.22 -10.71
CA ASP A 86 -11.28 -0.98 -10.45
C ASP A 86 -11.86 -2.07 -9.54
N LEU A 87 -12.43 -1.66 -8.40
CA LEU A 87 -13.05 -2.56 -7.43
C LEU A 87 -14.53 -2.79 -7.70
N PHE A 88 -15.17 -1.97 -8.55
CA PHE A 88 -16.59 -2.09 -8.86
C PHE A 88 -16.91 -3.25 -9.81
N ILE A 89 -15.93 -4.10 -10.13
CA ILE A 89 -16.13 -5.29 -10.98
C ILE A 89 -17.16 -6.27 -10.40
N ILE A 90 -17.41 -6.23 -9.09
CA ILE A 90 -18.44 -7.04 -8.44
C ILE A 90 -19.85 -6.72 -8.93
N ASP A 91 -20.09 -5.49 -9.40
CA ASP A 91 -21.39 -5.07 -9.92
C ASP A 91 -21.70 -5.72 -11.30
N LYS A 92 -20.73 -6.41 -11.90
CA LYS A 92 -20.89 -7.09 -13.19
C LYS A 92 -21.40 -8.53 -13.07
N ILE A 93 -21.51 -9.10 -11.85
CA ILE A 93 -21.93 -10.49 -11.66
C ILE A 93 -23.42 -10.64 -11.97
N ASP A 94 -24.28 -9.96 -11.22
CA ASP A 94 -25.74 -10.10 -11.30
C ASP A 94 -26.49 -8.78 -11.03
N GLY A 95 -25.78 -7.65 -11.02
CA GLY A 95 -26.34 -6.33 -10.82
C GLY A 95 -25.51 -5.51 -9.83
N VAL A 96 -26.01 -4.32 -9.50
CA VAL A 96 -25.34 -3.40 -8.57
C VAL A 96 -25.37 -3.99 -7.16
N ARG A 97 -24.20 -4.38 -6.66
CA ARG A 97 -23.98 -4.89 -5.30
C ARG A 97 -23.31 -3.87 -4.39
N THR A 98 -22.61 -2.92 -4.98
CA THR A 98 -21.85 -1.89 -4.26
C THR A 98 -22.77 -0.79 -3.75
N THR A 99 -22.65 -0.47 -2.47
CA THR A 99 -23.44 0.58 -1.80
C THR A 99 -22.63 1.85 -1.53
N GLY A 100 -21.31 1.79 -1.69
CA GLY A 100 -20.43 2.93 -1.51
C GLY A 100 -18.96 2.55 -1.68
N GLY A 101 -18.10 3.55 -1.79
CA GLY A 101 -16.66 3.35 -1.90
C GLY A 101 -15.91 4.67 -1.91
N THR A 102 -14.60 4.59 -1.71
CA THR A 102 -13.73 5.76 -1.84
C THR A 102 -12.33 5.37 -2.26
N THR A 103 -11.60 6.37 -2.74
CA THR A 103 -10.18 6.27 -3.06
C THR A 103 -9.43 7.42 -2.41
N TYR A 104 -8.24 7.15 -1.92
CA TYR A 104 -7.31 8.12 -1.36
C TYR A 104 -5.92 7.90 -1.94
N GLU A 105 -5.23 8.98 -2.28
CA GLU A 105 -3.84 8.93 -2.74
C GLU A 105 -3.02 10.04 -2.10
N ARG A 106 -1.80 9.70 -1.69
CA ARG A 106 -0.75 10.64 -1.27
C ARG A 106 0.56 10.23 -1.90
N ASN A 107 1.10 11.07 -2.79
CA ASN A 107 2.35 10.76 -3.50
C ASN A 107 3.20 12.01 -3.77
N ASN A 108 3.64 12.70 -2.70
CA ASN A 108 4.47 13.90 -2.82
C ASN A 108 5.96 13.54 -2.97
N VAL A 109 6.38 13.22 -4.19
CA VAL A 109 7.76 12.78 -4.52
C VAL A 109 8.78 13.86 -4.16
N GLY A 110 9.92 13.48 -3.58
CA GLY A 110 10.99 14.39 -3.15
C GLY A 110 10.72 15.14 -1.84
N THR A 111 9.45 15.29 -1.44
CA THR A 111 9.05 15.96 -0.20
C THR A 111 8.82 14.96 0.93
N GLU A 112 8.02 13.93 0.67
CA GLU A 112 7.59 12.95 1.66
C GLU A 112 8.32 11.61 1.50
N ASP A 113 8.63 10.99 2.62
CA ASP A 113 9.27 9.67 2.63
C ASP A 113 8.33 8.51 2.30
N THR A 114 7.02 8.80 2.28
CA THR A 114 5.97 7.82 2.05
C THR A 114 5.12 8.19 0.85
N ALA A 115 4.81 7.21 0.00
CA ALA A 115 3.65 7.24 -0.87
C ALA A 115 2.61 6.24 -0.36
N GLU A 116 1.33 6.57 -0.50
CA GLU A 116 0.22 5.74 -0.04
C GLU A 116 -0.95 5.85 -1.02
N SER A 117 -1.56 4.72 -1.34
CA SER A 117 -2.82 4.66 -2.09
C SER A 117 -3.74 3.69 -1.37
N MET A 118 -4.98 4.11 -1.15
CA MET A 118 -6.01 3.33 -0.50
C MET A 118 -7.27 3.38 -1.34
N ALA A 119 -7.94 2.25 -1.49
CA ALA A 119 -9.27 2.17 -2.07
C ALA A 119 -10.13 1.22 -1.24
N TYR A 120 -11.41 1.53 -1.10
CA TYR A 120 -12.36 0.58 -0.57
C TYR A 120 -13.70 0.66 -1.26
N ILE A 121 -14.44 -0.45 -1.20
CA ILE A 121 -15.87 -0.52 -1.52
C ILE A 121 -16.62 -1.22 -0.38
N ILE A 122 -17.89 -0.88 -0.20
CA ILE A 122 -18.85 -1.62 0.64
C ILE A 122 -19.86 -2.26 -0.29
N PHE A 123 -20.10 -3.56 -0.12
CA PHE A 123 -20.93 -4.34 -1.04
C PHE A 123 -21.73 -5.44 -0.33
N ASP A 124 -22.81 -5.88 -0.98
CA ASP A 124 -23.65 -7.01 -0.56
C ASP A 124 -22.99 -8.37 -0.88
N ILE A 125 -22.68 -9.13 0.17
CA ILE A 125 -22.02 -10.44 0.09
C ILE A 125 -23.00 -11.61 -0.14
N ARG A 126 -24.32 -11.39 -0.05
CA ARG A 126 -25.29 -12.48 -0.10
C ARG A 126 -25.12 -13.31 -1.37
N GLY A 127 -25.05 -14.63 -1.20
CA GLY A 127 -24.87 -15.58 -2.30
C GLY A 127 -23.43 -15.71 -2.84
N LEU A 128 -22.45 -15.00 -2.26
CA LEU A 128 -21.04 -15.11 -2.65
C LEU A 128 -20.23 -15.80 -1.55
N SER A 129 -19.48 -16.83 -1.92
CA SER A 129 -18.48 -17.46 -1.08
C SER A 129 -17.16 -16.68 -1.12
N GLU A 130 -16.25 -16.98 -0.18
CA GLU A 130 -14.89 -16.43 -0.22
C GLU A 130 -14.16 -16.79 -1.52
N GLN A 131 -14.40 -17.99 -2.05
CA GLN A 131 -13.78 -18.45 -3.30
C GLN A 131 -14.32 -17.66 -4.50
N ASP A 132 -15.62 -17.39 -4.56
CA ASP A 132 -16.22 -16.58 -5.63
C ASP A 132 -15.57 -15.19 -5.69
N LEU A 133 -15.31 -14.59 -4.54
CA LEU A 133 -14.62 -13.30 -4.46
C LEU A 133 -13.15 -13.38 -4.87
N ARG A 134 -12.44 -14.44 -4.48
CA ARG A 134 -11.04 -14.64 -4.93
C ARG A 134 -10.98 -14.76 -6.44
N ASP A 135 -11.86 -15.57 -7.03
CA ASP A 135 -11.91 -15.79 -8.47
C ASP A 135 -12.33 -14.53 -9.23
N LEU A 136 -13.30 -13.77 -8.69
CA LEU A 136 -13.71 -12.47 -9.25
C LEU A 136 -12.55 -11.48 -9.36
N TYR A 137 -11.74 -11.37 -8.31
CA TYR A 137 -10.62 -10.41 -8.25
C TYR A 137 -9.27 -10.99 -8.69
N LYS A 138 -9.24 -12.21 -9.24
CA LYS A 138 -8.00 -12.93 -9.56
C LYS A 138 -7.13 -12.18 -10.57
N GLU A 139 -7.76 -11.65 -11.62
CA GLU A 139 -7.11 -10.90 -12.70
C GLU A 139 -6.99 -9.39 -12.39
N SER A 140 -7.51 -8.93 -11.26
CA SER A 140 -7.37 -7.55 -10.82
C SER A 140 -6.01 -7.36 -10.16
N GLU A 141 -5.12 -6.61 -10.81
CA GLU A 141 -3.76 -6.39 -10.32
C GLU A 141 -3.55 -4.97 -9.78
N ILE A 142 -2.94 -4.88 -8.59
CA ILE A 142 -2.34 -3.65 -8.09
C ILE A 142 -0.98 -3.49 -8.75
N TYR A 143 -0.79 -2.39 -9.48
CA TYR A 143 0.48 -2.04 -10.09
C TYR A 143 1.24 -1.04 -9.23
N ILE A 144 2.51 -1.33 -8.97
CA ILE A 144 3.41 -0.51 -8.16
C ILE A 144 4.70 -0.32 -8.95
N SER A 145 5.13 0.92 -9.12
CA SER A 145 6.45 1.20 -9.66
C SER A 145 7.17 2.31 -8.91
N TYR A 146 8.49 2.20 -8.81
CA TYR A 146 9.34 3.25 -8.25
C TYR A 146 10.73 3.23 -8.88
N LYS A 147 11.34 4.41 -8.96
CA LYS A 147 12.70 4.58 -9.48
C LYS A 147 13.58 5.24 -8.42
N PRO A 148 14.54 4.54 -7.82
CA PRO A 148 15.55 5.15 -6.96
C PRO A 148 16.45 6.09 -7.77
N LYS A 149 16.92 7.19 -7.15
CA LYS A 149 17.81 8.18 -7.80
C LYS A 149 19.05 7.60 -8.50
N ASN A 150 19.61 6.53 -7.96
CA ASN A 150 20.80 5.88 -8.53
C ASN A 150 20.51 4.41 -8.89
N GLY A 151 19.25 4.09 -9.22
CA GLY A 151 18.81 2.72 -9.45
C GLY A 151 17.96 2.58 -10.71
N ASN A 152 17.69 1.33 -11.08
CA ASN A 152 16.76 1.01 -12.15
C ASN A 152 15.32 1.18 -11.68
N LEU A 153 14.40 1.37 -12.63
CA LEU A 153 12.97 1.27 -12.38
C LEU A 153 12.66 -0.13 -11.82
N VAL A 154 11.90 -0.16 -10.73
CA VAL A 154 11.36 -1.38 -10.15
C VAL A 154 9.86 -1.37 -10.36
N GLU A 155 9.33 -2.46 -10.90
CA GLU A 155 7.90 -2.65 -11.15
C GLU A 155 7.44 -3.93 -10.44
N LYS A 156 6.23 -3.89 -9.89
CA LYS A 156 5.61 -5.01 -9.20
C LYS A 156 4.10 -4.99 -9.44
N SER A 157 3.57 -6.14 -9.85
CA SER A 157 2.12 -6.41 -9.85
C SER A 157 1.77 -7.33 -8.69
N ILE A 158 0.59 -7.12 -8.09
CA ILE A 158 0.05 -7.96 -7.03
C ILE A 158 -1.41 -8.27 -7.36
N SER A 159 -1.74 -9.55 -7.58
CA SER A 159 -3.13 -9.99 -7.76
C SER A 159 -3.94 -9.73 -6.48
N VAL A 160 -5.08 -9.06 -6.63
CA VAL A 160 -6.03 -8.79 -5.54
C VAL A 160 -6.62 -10.09 -5.03
N GLY A 161 -7.14 -10.95 -5.92
CA GLY A 161 -7.79 -12.22 -5.55
C GLY A 161 -6.86 -13.19 -4.81
N ASP A 162 -5.62 -13.35 -5.29
CA ASP A 162 -4.65 -14.27 -4.69
C ASP A 162 -4.19 -13.80 -3.29
N ASN A 163 -4.15 -12.49 -3.06
CA ASN A 163 -3.68 -11.89 -1.80
C ASN A 163 -4.81 -11.45 -0.87
N LEU A 164 -6.07 -11.69 -1.26
CA LEU A 164 -7.25 -11.32 -0.50
C LEU A 164 -7.30 -12.05 0.84
N LYS A 165 -7.49 -11.33 1.94
CA LYS A 165 -7.69 -11.91 3.27
C LYS A 165 -9.11 -11.66 3.75
N PHE A 166 -9.65 -12.61 4.49
CA PHE A 166 -10.97 -12.50 5.11
C PHE A 166 -10.77 -12.43 6.61
N ASN A 167 -11.19 -11.33 7.21
CA ASN A 167 -11.14 -11.18 8.66
C ASN A 167 -12.55 -11.39 9.21
N ASN A 168 -12.66 -12.28 10.19
CA ASN A 168 -13.92 -12.67 10.82
C ASN A 168 -14.34 -11.74 11.96
#